data_AF-A0A7M2QWC7-F1
#
_entry.id   AF-A0A7M2QWC7-F1
#
_cell.length_a   1.000
_cell.length_b   1.000
_cell.length_c   1.000
_cell.angle_alpha   90.00
_cell.angle_beta   90.00
_cell.angle_gamma   90.00
#
_symmetry.space_group_name_H-M   'P 1'
#
loop_
_entity.id
_entity.type
_entity.pdbx_description
1 polymer ?
#
loop_
_entity_poly.entity_id
_entity_poly.type
_entity_poly.pdbx_seq_one_letter_code
_entity_poly.pdbx_strand_id
1 'polypeptide(L)'
;MSIVIKNLPDYEVAYIRHVGSYFEPSNHWERLGEWAARNGLFPPTQNYIGLSLDNPEFVAPELCRHDACITLPKDFVKEEQSEIQFKTITGGLYALYQFYDTPDKLVIAYQAVFGDWIPQSDYVADDKISLEFSLNNPLDDNEGKCKVDLYVPIKKKLSKDEVIKEFEQVQGWVYSLKEYPEKDFFKPIENDKWSVAEIIAHLAFWDKYVLEAILPNMKQNTDIKSIDFQELNDQASNYALSGISVKSLIDQFVESRKRLVAELRTKSDAEFYVQFKINGDKIDPDSGAPFSMYSYISSFIWHDNHHKKQIIEFFNSKYAEDFQVK
;
A
#
# COMPACT_ATOMS: atom_id res chain seq x y z
N MET A 1 -13.35 -1.89 22.99
CA MET A 1 -13.33 -2.55 21.67
C MET A 1 -12.50 -3.82 21.78
N SER A 2 -12.99 -4.94 21.25
CA SER A 2 -12.21 -6.19 21.16
C SER A 2 -11.81 -6.41 19.71
N ILE A 3 -10.51 -6.51 19.46
CA ILE A 3 -9.95 -6.86 18.15
C ILE A 3 -9.35 -8.26 18.27
N VAL A 4 -9.63 -9.09 17.28
CA VAL A 4 -9.04 -10.43 17.17
C VAL A 4 -8.15 -10.49 15.95
N ILE A 5 -6.91 -10.92 16.13
CA ILE A 5 -5.99 -11.13 15.01
C ILE A 5 -6.35 -12.45 14.33
N LYS A 6 -6.56 -12.42 13.02
CA LYS A 6 -6.94 -13.59 12.21
C LYS A 6 -6.05 -13.68 10.99
N ASN A 7 -5.62 -14.91 10.69
CA ASN A 7 -5.05 -15.22 9.38
C ASN A 7 -6.15 -15.83 8.52
N LEU A 8 -6.54 -15.14 7.45
CA LEU A 8 -7.56 -15.60 6.50
C LEU A 8 -6.91 -16.36 5.33
N PRO A 9 -7.59 -17.38 4.76
CA PRO A 9 -7.17 -18.00 3.50
C PRO A 9 -7.47 -17.07 2.31
N ASP A 10 -6.96 -17.43 1.14
CA ASP A 10 -7.42 -16.85 -0.12
C ASP A 10 -8.88 -17.27 -0.39
N TYR A 11 -9.66 -16.37 -0.99
CA TYR A 11 -11.03 -16.64 -1.41
C TYR A 11 -11.18 -16.44 -2.91
N GLU A 12 -11.67 -17.47 -3.59
CA GLU A 12 -12.22 -17.32 -4.94
C GLU A 12 -13.61 -16.71 -4.83
N VAL A 13 -13.85 -15.60 -5.52
CA VAL A 13 -15.14 -14.91 -5.48
C VAL A 13 -15.69 -14.62 -6.86
N ALA A 14 -17.01 -14.69 -6.97
CA ALA A 14 -17.77 -13.98 -8.01
C ALA A 14 -18.20 -12.63 -7.46
N TYR A 15 -18.18 -11.58 -8.28
CA TYR A 15 -18.56 -10.25 -7.85
C TYR A 15 -19.27 -9.43 -8.93
N ILE A 16 -20.06 -8.47 -8.46
CA ILE A 16 -20.61 -7.37 -9.26
C ILE A 16 -20.03 -6.06 -8.72
N ARG A 17 -19.46 -5.25 -9.60
CA ARG A 17 -18.97 -3.91 -9.27
C ARG A 17 -20.08 -2.88 -9.40
N HIS A 18 -20.22 -2.05 -8.38
CA HIS A 18 -20.95 -0.80 -8.41
C HIS A 18 -19.96 0.38 -8.44
N VAL A 19 -20.29 1.42 -9.21
CA VAL A 19 -19.61 2.71 -9.20
C VAL A 19 -20.65 3.75 -8.79
N GLY A 20 -20.41 4.44 -7.67
CA GLY A 20 -21.36 5.36 -7.06
C GLY A 20 -21.20 5.44 -5.54
N SER A 21 -22.01 6.29 -4.92
CA SER A 21 -21.96 6.55 -3.48
C SER A 21 -22.25 5.29 -2.68
N TYR A 22 -21.41 4.97 -1.69
CA TYR A 22 -21.67 3.87 -0.76
C TYR A 22 -22.91 4.10 0.12
N PHE A 23 -23.37 5.34 0.23
CA PHE A 23 -24.47 5.75 1.11
C PHE A 23 -25.81 5.84 0.38
N GLU A 24 -25.82 5.69 -0.95
CA GLU A 24 -27.03 5.71 -1.75
C GLU A 24 -27.48 4.29 -2.10
N PRO A 25 -28.80 4.04 -2.24
CA PRO A 25 -29.31 2.74 -2.63
C PRO A 25 -28.72 2.28 -3.97
N SER A 26 -28.33 1.02 -4.03
CA SER A 26 -27.83 0.35 -5.23
C SER A 26 -28.32 -1.10 -5.24
N ASN A 27 -28.47 -1.68 -6.43
CA ASN A 27 -29.09 -3.00 -6.61
C ASN A 27 -28.08 -4.13 -6.89
N HIS A 28 -26.77 -3.86 -6.82
CA HIS A 28 -25.74 -4.86 -7.16
C HIS A 28 -25.72 -6.03 -6.17
N TRP A 29 -26.06 -5.81 -4.90
CA TRP A 29 -26.25 -6.89 -3.93
C TRP A 29 -27.44 -7.80 -4.27
N GLU A 30 -28.57 -7.23 -4.68
CA GLU A 30 -29.76 -7.98 -5.10
C GLU A 30 -29.44 -8.82 -6.34
N ARG A 31 -28.84 -8.21 -7.36
CA ARG A 31 -28.41 -8.89 -8.60
C ARG A 31 -27.42 -10.01 -8.33
N LEU A 32 -26.45 -9.80 -7.44
CA LEU A 32 -25.51 -10.83 -7.03
C LEU A 32 -26.25 -11.97 -6.31
N GLY A 33 -27.19 -11.65 -5.42
CA GLY A 33 -28.02 -12.63 -4.72
C GLY A 33 -28.86 -13.50 -5.66
N GLU A 34 -29.49 -12.89 -6.66
CA GLU A 34 -30.24 -13.63 -7.70
C GLU A 34 -29.34 -14.56 -8.52
N TRP A 35 -28.14 -14.10 -8.87
CA TRP A 35 -27.16 -14.94 -9.55
C TRP A 35 -26.66 -16.07 -8.66
N ALA A 36 -26.32 -15.79 -7.40
CA ALA A 36 -25.89 -16.77 -6.42
C ALA A 36 -26.94 -17.87 -6.21
N ALA A 37 -28.22 -17.48 -6.08
CA ALA A 37 -29.32 -18.41 -5.90
C ALA A 37 -29.48 -19.36 -7.10
N ARG A 38 -29.37 -18.84 -8.34
CA ARG A 38 -29.40 -19.66 -9.56
C ARG A 38 -28.24 -20.66 -9.65
N ASN A 39 -27.11 -20.35 -9.03
CA ASN A 39 -25.91 -21.18 -9.01
C ASN A 39 -25.77 -22.03 -7.75
N GLY A 40 -26.80 -22.08 -6.89
CA GLY A 40 -26.77 -22.90 -5.68
C GLY A 40 -25.82 -22.42 -4.59
N LEU A 41 -25.41 -21.14 -4.63
CA LEU A 41 -24.47 -20.55 -3.70
C LEU A 41 -25.22 -19.91 -2.52
N PHE A 42 -25.14 -20.53 -1.35
CA PHE A 42 -25.89 -20.09 -0.17
C PHE A 42 -25.04 -20.13 1.12
N PRO A 43 -25.34 -19.25 2.10
CA PRO A 43 -24.88 -19.41 3.47
C PRO A 43 -25.41 -20.72 4.10
N PRO A 44 -24.73 -21.28 5.11
CA PRO A 44 -23.47 -20.80 5.70
C PRO A 44 -22.22 -21.27 4.95
N THR A 45 -22.37 -22.05 3.87
CA THR A 45 -21.23 -22.59 3.12
C THR A 45 -20.52 -21.50 2.31
N GLN A 46 -21.28 -20.54 1.77
CA GLN A 46 -20.75 -19.37 1.08
C GLN A 46 -20.95 -18.10 1.89
N ASN A 47 -20.01 -17.18 1.74
CA ASN A 47 -19.99 -15.90 2.44
C ASN A 47 -20.20 -14.76 1.45
N TYR A 48 -21.03 -13.80 1.84
CA TYR A 48 -21.13 -12.52 1.16
C TYR A 48 -20.09 -11.56 1.73
N ILE A 49 -19.31 -10.92 0.86
CA ILE A 49 -18.19 -10.06 1.23
C ILE A 49 -18.32 -8.73 0.48
N GLY A 50 -18.43 -7.63 1.22
CA GLY A 50 -18.35 -6.27 0.69
C GLY A 50 -16.91 -5.81 0.59
N LEU A 51 -16.56 -5.13 -0.50
CA LEU A 51 -15.25 -4.53 -0.72
C LEU A 51 -15.40 -3.07 -1.14
N SER A 52 -15.15 -2.16 -0.20
CA SER A 52 -15.07 -0.72 -0.44
C SER A 52 -13.68 -0.40 -1.01
N LEU A 53 -13.56 -0.21 -2.33
CA LEU A 53 -12.26 -0.10 -3.03
C LEU A 53 -11.62 1.28 -2.91
N ASP A 54 -12.42 2.28 -2.55
CA ASP A 54 -12.02 3.69 -2.49
C ASP A 54 -12.39 4.28 -1.13
N ASN A 55 -11.56 5.18 -0.62
CA ASN A 55 -11.86 5.94 0.59
C ASN A 55 -12.72 7.17 0.24
N PRO A 56 -13.95 7.28 0.74
CA PRO A 56 -14.86 8.38 0.39
C PRO A 56 -14.43 9.75 0.93
N GLU A 57 -13.41 9.82 1.80
CA GLU A 57 -12.79 11.10 2.21
C GLU A 57 -11.89 11.71 1.12
N PHE A 58 -11.36 10.88 0.21
CA PHE A 58 -10.43 11.29 -0.84
C PHE A 58 -10.99 11.11 -2.27
N VAL A 59 -11.98 10.25 -2.44
CA VAL A 59 -12.60 9.96 -3.73
C VAL A 59 -14.04 10.46 -3.70
N ALA A 60 -14.43 11.23 -4.73
CA ALA A 60 -15.79 11.74 -4.86
C ALA A 60 -16.81 10.58 -4.83
N PRO A 61 -17.97 10.73 -4.16
CA PRO A 61 -18.93 9.64 -3.99
C PRO A 61 -19.33 8.96 -5.31
N GLU A 62 -19.53 9.71 -6.39
CA GLU A 62 -19.88 9.20 -7.71
C GLU A 62 -18.78 8.39 -8.40
N LEU A 63 -17.54 8.45 -7.90
CA LEU A 63 -16.39 7.70 -8.41
C LEU A 63 -15.99 6.53 -7.51
N CYS A 64 -16.57 6.42 -6.31
CA CYS A 64 -16.31 5.32 -5.39
C CYS A 64 -16.75 3.99 -6.01
N ARG A 65 -15.97 2.93 -5.79
CA ARG A 65 -16.22 1.60 -6.33
C ARG A 65 -16.45 0.61 -5.20
N HIS A 66 -17.53 -0.16 -5.28
CA HIS A 66 -17.84 -1.22 -4.35
C HIS A 66 -18.02 -2.54 -5.09
N ASP A 67 -17.33 -3.59 -4.66
CA ASP A 67 -17.57 -4.95 -5.16
C ASP A 67 -18.42 -5.73 -4.15
N ALA A 68 -19.65 -6.09 -4.54
CA ALA A 68 -20.42 -7.10 -3.82
C ALA A 68 -19.94 -8.47 -4.27
N CYS A 69 -19.47 -9.30 -3.34
CA CYS A 69 -18.84 -10.58 -3.64
C CYS A 69 -19.58 -11.74 -2.96
N ILE A 70 -19.51 -12.93 -3.56
CA ILE A 70 -19.83 -14.20 -2.92
C ILE A 70 -18.69 -15.21 -3.13
N THR A 71 -18.34 -15.95 -2.08
CA THR A 71 -17.31 -16.99 -2.17
C THR A 71 -17.76 -18.17 -3.04
N LEU A 72 -16.78 -18.80 -3.69
CA LEU A 72 -16.99 -19.93 -4.60
C LEU A 72 -16.39 -21.23 -4.06
N PRO A 73 -17.05 -22.38 -4.30
CA PRO A 73 -16.43 -23.69 -4.17
C PRO A 73 -15.16 -23.80 -5.02
N LYS A 74 -14.19 -24.63 -4.59
CA LYS A 74 -12.92 -24.83 -5.30
C LYS A 74 -13.09 -25.38 -6.72
N ASP A 75 -14.15 -26.15 -6.93
CA ASP A 75 -14.52 -26.83 -8.17
C ASP A 75 -15.60 -26.06 -8.97
N PHE A 76 -15.90 -24.82 -8.58
CA PHE A 76 -16.86 -23.99 -9.30
C PHE A 76 -16.36 -23.67 -10.71
N VAL A 77 -17.18 -23.96 -11.71
CA VAL A 77 -16.88 -23.65 -13.12
C VAL A 77 -17.25 -22.19 -13.39
N LYS A 78 -16.23 -21.38 -13.70
CA LYS A 78 -16.39 -19.96 -14.02
C LYS A 78 -16.81 -19.81 -15.48
N GLU A 79 -18.09 -19.52 -15.70
CA GLU A 79 -18.60 -19.21 -17.04
C GLU A 79 -18.47 -17.70 -17.31
N GLU A 80 -18.00 -17.33 -18.50
CA GLU A 80 -18.01 -15.93 -18.93
C GLU A 80 -19.46 -15.44 -19.08
N GLN A 81 -19.90 -14.63 -18.13
CA GLN A 81 -21.19 -13.92 -18.18
C GLN A 81 -20.90 -12.42 -18.18
N SER A 82 -21.70 -11.64 -18.90
CA SER A 82 -21.39 -10.22 -19.18
C SER A 82 -21.32 -9.33 -17.93
N GLU A 83 -21.93 -9.74 -16.82
CA GLU A 83 -22.07 -8.93 -15.61
C GLU A 83 -21.27 -9.45 -14.40
N ILE A 84 -21.10 -10.78 -14.29
CA ILE A 84 -20.39 -11.40 -13.18
C ILE A 84 -18.91 -11.50 -13.52
N GLN A 85 -18.09 -10.94 -12.65
CA GLN A 85 -16.64 -11.02 -12.74
C GLN A 85 -16.10 -11.95 -11.66
N PHE A 86 -14.90 -12.48 -11.89
CA PHE A 86 -14.25 -13.41 -10.97
C PHE A 86 -12.89 -12.87 -10.58
N LYS A 87 -12.53 -13.00 -9.30
CA LYS A 87 -11.20 -12.67 -8.80
C LYS A 87 -10.85 -13.50 -7.58
N THR A 88 -9.56 -13.50 -7.26
CA THR A 88 -9.06 -14.02 -5.99
C THR A 88 -8.91 -12.84 -5.01
N ILE A 89 -9.52 -12.95 -3.84
CA ILE A 89 -9.19 -12.11 -2.69
C ILE A 89 -8.04 -12.80 -1.97
N THR A 90 -6.86 -12.18 -1.98
CA THR A 90 -5.70 -12.70 -1.26
C THR A 90 -5.93 -12.59 0.25
N GLY A 91 -5.72 -13.69 0.95
CA GLY A 91 -5.77 -13.76 2.40
C GLY A 91 -4.55 -13.13 3.07
N GLY A 92 -4.27 -13.60 4.28
CA GLY A 92 -3.18 -13.08 5.12
C GLY A 92 -3.70 -12.60 6.46
N LEU A 93 -2.96 -11.68 7.08
CA LEU A 93 -3.21 -11.23 8.45
C LEU A 93 -4.17 -10.04 8.49
N TYR A 94 -5.21 -10.16 9.30
CA TYR A 94 -6.27 -9.16 9.46
C TYR A 94 -6.58 -8.91 10.94
N ALA A 95 -6.93 -7.67 11.27
CA ALA A 95 -7.63 -7.29 12.48
C ALA A 95 -9.14 -7.47 12.26
N LEU A 96 -9.77 -8.37 13.02
CA LEU A 96 -11.21 -8.55 13.03
C LEU A 96 -11.86 -7.63 14.07
N TYR A 97 -12.76 -6.78 13.60
CA TYR A 97 -13.73 -6.04 14.41
C TYR A 97 -15.15 -6.49 14.07
N GLN A 98 -15.93 -6.88 15.08
CA GLN A 98 -17.31 -7.30 14.88
C GLN A 98 -18.24 -6.10 15.05
N PHE A 99 -18.94 -5.74 13.98
CA PHE A 99 -19.86 -4.62 13.90
C PHE A 99 -21.32 -5.11 13.92
N TYR A 100 -22.17 -4.38 14.65
CA TYR A 100 -23.61 -4.59 14.65
C TYR A 100 -24.34 -3.26 14.89
N ASP A 101 -24.72 -2.59 13.81
CA ASP A 101 -25.51 -1.36 13.82
C ASP A 101 -26.07 -1.10 12.41
N THR A 102 -26.62 0.09 12.16
CA THR A 102 -27.08 0.50 10.83
C THR A 102 -25.90 0.69 9.85
N PRO A 103 -26.06 0.39 8.54
CA PRO A 103 -24.97 0.45 7.57
C PRO A 103 -24.21 1.77 7.49
N ASP A 104 -24.88 2.91 7.69
CA ASP A 104 -24.28 4.25 7.70
C ASP A 104 -23.22 4.44 8.79
N LYS A 105 -23.28 3.64 9.86
CA LYS A 105 -22.30 3.69 10.97
C LYS A 105 -21.09 2.78 10.75
N LEU A 106 -21.01 2.06 9.64
CA LEU A 106 -19.84 1.20 9.37
C LEU A 106 -18.55 2.02 9.30
N VAL A 107 -18.62 3.29 8.89
CA VAL A 107 -17.50 4.24 8.94
C VAL A 107 -16.89 4.37 10.34
N ILE A 108 -17.70 4.27 11.40
CA ILE A 108 -17.23 4.33 12.79
C ILE A 108 -16.39 3.09 13.12
N ALA A 109 -16.74 1.93 12.56
CA ALA A 109 -15.95 0.71 12.73
C ALA A 109 -14.58 0.85 12.04
N TYR A 110 -14.55 1.40 10.82
CA TYR A 110 -13.31 1.73 10.12
C TYR A 110 -12.45 2.70 10.94
N GLN A 111 -13.03 3.79 11.43
CA GLN A 111 -12.34 4.78 12.28
C GLN A 111 -11.81 4.15 13.57
N ALA A 112 -12.58 3.28 14.22
CA ALA A 112 -12.14 2.60 15.43
C ALA A 112 -10.91 1.71 15.17
N VAL A 113 -10.86 1.01 14.04
CA VAL A 113 -9.70 0.16 13.72
C VAL A 113 -8.50 0.99 13.23
N PHE A 114 -8.68 1.82 12.20
CA PHE A 114 -7.59 2.59 11.59
C PHE A 114 -7.10 3.76 12.46
N GLY A 115 -8.02 4.51 13.07
CA GLY A 115 -7.72 5.72 13.82
C GLY A 115 -7.35 5.47 15.28
N ASP A 116 -7.98 4.47 15.92
CA ASP A 116 -7.76 4.23 17.34
C ASP A 116 -6.87 3.00 17.61
N TRP A 117 -7.20 1.84 17.04
CA TRP A 117 -6.53 0.59 17.40
C TRP A 117 -5.15 0.41 16.76
N ILE A 118 -5.05 0.52 15.43
CA ILE A 118 -3.79 0.29 14.71
C ILE A 118 -2.65 1.16 15.29
N PRO A 119 -2.82 2.48 15.53
CA PRO A 119 -1.75 3.34 16.03
C PRO A 119 -1.21 2.95 17.41
N GLN A 120 -1.99 2.21 18.19
CA GLN A 120 -1.65 1.75 19.54
C GLN A 120 -1.25 0.26 19.58
N SER A 121 -1.21 -0.40 18.43
CA SER A 121 -0.94 -1.83 18.31
C SER A 121 0.51 -2.13 17.87
N ASP A 122 0.90 -3.40 17.93
CA ASP A 122 2.15 -3.90 17.35
C ASP A 122 2.05 -4.18 15.84
N TYR A 123 1.07 -3.56 15.18
CA TYR A 123 0.78 -3.72 13.76
C TYR A 123 0.72 -2.38 13.04
N VAL A 124 0.85 -2.43 11.72
CA VAL A 124 0.55 -1.31 10.82
C VAL A 124 -0.45 -1.80 9.77
N ALA A 125 -1.18 -0.86 9.14
CA ALA A 125 -2.05 -1.19 8.03
C ALA A 125 -1.24 -1.83 6.88
N ASP A 126 -1.87 -2.76 6.18
CA ASP A 126 -1.34 -3.39 4.98
C ASP A 126 -2.13 -2.93 3.75
N ASP A 127 -1.49 -2.88 2.57
CA ASP A 127 -2.04 -2.25 1.35
C ASP A 127 -3.15 -3.08 0.69
N LYS A 128 -3.53 -4.19 1.31
CA LYS A 128 -4.66 -5.02 0.87
C LYS A 128 -5.97 -4.28 1.15
N ILE A 129 -7.06 -4.82 0.62
CA ILE A 129 -8.39 -4.28 0.86
C ILE A 129 -9.02 -4.84 2.15
N SER A 130 -9.79 -4.00 2.85
CA SER A 130 -10.65 -4.43 3.95
C SER A 130 -11.79 -5.31 3.45
N LEU A 131 -12.16 -6.30 4.24
CA LEU A 131 -13.20 -7.28 3.90
C LEU A 131 -14.37 -7.14 4.86
N GLU A 132 -15.57 -6.94 4.33
CA GLU A 132 -16.80 -6.81 5.11
C GLU A 132 -17.63 -8.09 4.98
N PHE A 133 -17.45 -9.05 5.88
CA PHE A 133 -18.21 -10.30 5.86
C PHE A 133 -19.62 -10.06 6.41
N SER A 134 -20.64 -10.14 5.56
CA SER A 134 -22.04 -9.95 5.97
C SER A 134 -22.57 -11.21 6.65
N LEU A 135 -22.94 -11.11 7.93
CA LEU A 135 -23.43 -12.22 8.74
C LEU A 135 -24.96 -12.30 8.82
N ASN A 136 -25.65 -11.26 8.36
CA ASN A 136 -27.10 -11.24 8.18
C ASN A 136 -27.47 -10.44 6.92
N ASN A 137 -28.72 -10.57 6.50
CA ASN A 137 -29.36 -9.65 5.57
C ASN A 137 -30.07 -8.56 6.38
N PRO A 138 -29.71 -7.27 6.23
CA PRO A 138 -30.34 -6.17 6.96
C PRO A 138 -31.85 -6.06 6.71
N LEU A 139 -32.35 -6.54 5.56
CA LEU A 139 -33.79 -6.56 5.25
C LEU A 139 -34.58 -7.53 6.14
N ASP A 140 -33.90 -8.53 6.72
CA ASP A 140 -34.49 -9.52 7.63
C ASP A 140 -34.32 -9.09 9.11
N ASP A 141 -33.64 -7.99 9.38
CA ASP A 141 -33.43 -7.44 10.72
C ASP A 141 -34.51 -6.41 11.08
N ASN A 142 -35.14 -6.55 12.25
CA ASN A 142 -36.27 -5.70 12.67
C ASN A 142 -35.90 -4.20 12.78
N GLU A 143 -34.62 -3.90 12.98
CA GLU A 143 -34.11 -2.53 13.10
C GLU A 143 -33.31 -2.11 11.85
N GLY A 144 -33.26 -2.94 10.81
CA GLY A 144 -32.49 -2.69 9.59
C GLY A 144 -30.97 -2.74 9.82
N LYS A 145 -30.50 -3.41 10.87
CA LYS A 145 -29.08 -3.45 11.23
C LYS A 145 -28.32 -4.50 10.42
N CYS A 146 -27.09 -4.16 10.07
CA CYS A 146 -26.14 -5.11 9.51
C CYS A 146 -25.21 -5.63 10.61
N LYS A 147 -25.00 -6.95 10.60
CA LYS A 147 -24.01 -7.66 11.39
C LYS A 147 -22.85 -7.98 10.46
N VAL A 148 -21.72 -7.32 10.66
CA VAL A 148 -20.56 -7.40 9.76
C VAL A 148 -19.32 -7.78 10.57
N ASP A 149 -18.62 -8.82 10.13
CA ASP A 149 -17.24 -9.04 10.55
C ASP A 149 -16.34 -8.21 9.63
N LEU A 150 -15.85 -7.07 10.14
CA LEU A 150 -14.93 -6.17 9.44
C LEU A 150 -13.49 -6.65 9.65
N TYR A 151 -12.85 -7.09 8.56
CA TYR A 151 -11.45 -7.49 8.55
C TYR A 151 -10.61 -6.38 7.92
N VAL A 152 -9.83 -5.68 8.73
CA VAL A 152 -8.87 -4.67 8.26
C VAL A 152 -7.49 -5.33 8.09
N PRO A 153 -6.85 -5.21 6.92
CA PRO A 153 -5.58 -5.87 6.65
C PRO A 153 -4.46 -5.21 7.44
N ILE A 154 -3.62 -6.05 8.05
CA ILE A 154 -2.52 -5.60 8.91
C ILE A 154 -1.26 -6.40 8.63
N LYS A 155 -0.12 -5.77 8.88
CA LYS A 155 1.20 -6.42 8.93
C LYS A 155 1.87 -6.11 10.26
N LYS A 156 2.73 -7.01 10.71
CA LYS A 156 3.48 -6.80 11.95
C LYS A 156 4.31 -5.52 11.81
N LYS A 157 4.24 -4.65 12.81
CA LYS A 157 5.09 -3.46 12.88
C LYS A 157 6.54 -3.93 13.00
N LEU A 158 7.40 -3.43 12.13
CA LEU A 158 8.82 -3.74 12.17
C LEU A 158 9.47 -3.00 13.35
N SER A 159 10.45 -3.64 13.98
CA SER A 159 11.37 -2.96 14.89
C SER A 159 12.25 -1.97 14.12
N LYS A 160 12.90 -1.04 14.84
CA LYS A 160 13.86 -0.10 14.26
C LYS A 160 14.92 -0.82 13.42
N ASP A 161 15.51 -1.88 13.98
CA ASP A 161 16.59 -2.62 13.32
C ASP A 161 16.09 -3.35 12.07
N GLU A 162 14.87 -3.86 12.09
CA GLU A 162 14.23 -4.47 10.91
C GLU A 162 13.95 -3.42 9.83
N VAL A 163 13.37 -2.25 10.17
CA VAL A 163 13.15 -1.16 9.21
C VAL A 163 14.47 -0.72 8.57
N ILE A 164 15.51 -0.48 9.37
CA ILE A 164 16.82 -0.05 8.85
C ILE A 164 17.42 -1.13 7.95
N LYS A 165 17.29 -2.41 8.32
CA LYS A 165 17.79 -3.53 7.52
C LYS A 165 17.04 -3.63 6.18
N GLU A 166 15.72 -3.52 6.17
CA GLU A 166 14.92 -3.51 4.92
C GLU A 166 15.31 -2.32 4.03
N PHE A 167 15.47 -1.13 4.61
CA PHE A 167 15.91 0.07 3.89
C PHE A 167 17.33 -0.06 3.31
N GLU A 168 18.22 -0.79 4.00
CA GLU A 168 19.58 -1.04 3.53
C GLU A 168 19.63 -2.03 2.35
N GLN A 169 18.72 -3.00 2.25
CA GLN A 169 18.80 -4.12 1.30
C GLN A 169 18.79 -3.69 -0.17
N VAL A 170 18.12 -2.58 -0.51
CA VAL A 170 18.05 -2.09 -1.89
C VAL A 170 19.44 -1.75 -2.46
N GLN A 171 20.43 -1.43 -1.61
CA GLN A 171 21.79 -1.11 -2.05
C GLN A 171 22.42 -2.26 -2.84
N GLY A 172 22.21 -3.51 -2.40
CA GLY A 172 22.78 -4.69 -3.04
C GLY A 172 22.14 -4.93 -4.40
N TRP A 173 20.82 -4.72 -4.48
CA TRP A 173 20.09 -4.82 -5.73
C TRP A 173 20.51 -3.73 -6.73
N VAL A 174 20.57 -2.46 -6.34
CA VAL A 174 21.03 -1.38 -7.24
C VAL A 174 22.48 -1.60 -7.68
N TYR A 175 23.35 -2.08 -6.78
CA TYR A 175 24.72 -2.43 -7.15
C TYR A 175 24.80 -3.51 -8.23
N SER A 176 23.91 -4.52 -8.17
CA SER A 176 23.86 -5.58 -9.19
C SER A 176 23.48 -5.07 -10.59
N LEU A 177 22.86 -3.89 -10.69
CA LEU A 177 22.50 -3.30 -11.98
C LEU A 177 23.74 -2.94 -12.82
N LYS A 178 24.95 -2.86 -12.25
CA LYS A 178 26.20 -2.63 -13.00
C LYS A 178 26.48 -3.66 -14.09
N GLU A 179 25.86 -4.84 -14.03
CA GLU A 179 26.00 -5.89 -15.03
C GLU A 179 25.17 -5.63 -16.30
N TYR A 180 24.25 -4.65 -16.27
CA TYR A 180 23.40 -4.33 -17.41
C TYR A 180 24.06 -3.33 -18.37
N PRO A 181 23.78 -3.42 -19.70
CA PRO A 181 24.27 -2.47 -20.69
C PRO A 181 23.97 -1.00 -20.34
N GLU A 182 25.02 -0.21 -20.14
CA GLU A 182 24.95 1.21 -19.76
C GLU A 182 24.06 2.06 -20.68
N LYS A 183 24.07 1.78 -21.99
CA LYS A 183 23.23 2.48 -22.99
C LYS A 183 21.72 2.42 -22.69
N ASP A 184 21.28 1.44 -21.90
CA ASP A 184 19.87 1.21 -21.62
C ASP A 184 19.41 1.92 -20.35
N PHE A 185 20.33 2.39 -19.50
CA PHE A 185 20.00 3.15 -18.29
C PHE A 185 19.47 4.54 -18.60
N PHE A 186 19.90 5.13 -19.71
CA PHE A 186 19.51 6.49 -20.13
C PHE A 186 18.31 6.50 -21.06
N LYS A 187 17.63 5.35 -21.23
CA LYS A 187 16.37 5.28 -21.97
C LYS A 187 15.21 5.39 -20.98
N PRO A 188 14.16 6.16 -21.29
CA PRO A 188 12.91 6.16 -20.54
C PRO A 188 12.42 4.73 -20.29
N ILE A 189 11.95 4.44 -19.08
CA ILE A 189 11.38 3.12 -18.76
C ILE A 189 10.09 2.87 -19.56
N GLU A 190 9.35 3.95 -19.86
CA GLU A 190 8.20 4.01 -20.75
C GLU A 190 8.13 5.42 -21.36
N ASN A 191 7.22 5.64 -22.32
CA ASN A 191 6.98 6.97 -22.88
C ASN A 191 6.63 7.97 -21.76
N ASP A 192 7.26 9.14 -21.80
CA ASP A 192 7.08 10.24 -20.85
C ASP A 192 7.41 9.91 -19.38
N LYS A 193 8.11 8.80 -19.12
CA LYS A 193 8.65 8.44 -17.80
C LYS A 193 10.16 8.62 -17.75
N TRP A 194 10.70 8.72 -16.54
CA TRP A 194 12.15 8.77 -16.31
C TRP A 194 12.88 7.54 -16.83
N SER A 195 14.16 7.72 -17.11
CA SER A 195 15.11 6.65 -17.34
C SER A 195 15.55 5.98 -16.03
N VAL A 196 16.15 4.79 -16.12
CA VAL A 196 16.72 4.11 -14.93
C VAL A 196 17.81 4.96 -14.26
N ALA A 197 18.59 5.70 -15.04
CA ALA A 197 19.60 6.62 -14.52
C ALA A 197 18.96 7.75 -13.70
N GLU A 198 17.89 8.37 -14.20
CA GLU A 198 17.18 9.42 -13.45
C GLU A 198 16.58 8.87 -12.15
N ILE A 199 16.01 7.66 -12.18
CA ILE A 199 15.49 7.01 -10.97
C ILE A 199 16.60 6.75 -9.94
N ILE A 200 17.76 6.20 -10.35
CA ILE A 200 18.87 5.95 -9.41
C ILE A 200 19.42 7.28 -8.86
N ALA A 201 19.53 8.32 -9.69
CA ALA A 201 19.93 9.64 -9.25
C ALA A 201 18.95 10.23 -8.24
N HIS A 202 17.64 10.09 -8.50
CA HIS A 202 16.56 10.50 -7.61
C HIS A 202 16.72 9.87 -6.23
N LEU A 203 16.87 8.54 -6.16
CA LEU A 203 17.08 7.84 -4.90
C LEU A 203 18.33 8.33 -4.15
N ALA A 204 19.45 8.56 -4.85
CA ALA A 204 20.69 9.05 -4.25
C ALA A 204 20.57 10.49 -3.71
N PHE A 205 19.88 11.37 -4.44
CA PHE A 205 19.66 12.76 -4.06
C PHE A 205 18.74 12.85 -2.85
N TRP A 206 17.69 12.04 -2.80
CA TRP A 206 16.82 11.95 -1.63
C TRP A 206 17.55 11.37 -0.41
N ASP A 207 18.35 10.32 -0.55
CA ASP A 207 19.16 9.81 0.56
C ASP A 207 20.05 10.90 1.16
N LYS A 208 20.73 11.67 0.30
CA LYS A 208 21.58 12.78 0.72
C LYS A 208 20.76 13.89 1.39
N TYR A 209 19.65 14.29 0.79
CA TYR A 209 18.78 15.34 1.34
C TYR A 209 18.21 14.93 2.70
N VAL A 210 17.75 13.69 2.84
CA VAL A 210 17.25 13.16 4.10
C VAL A 210 18.36 13.18 5.15
N LEU A 211 19.56 12.69 4.82
CA LEU A 211 20.69 12.69 5.74
C LEU A 211 21.10 14.09 6.19
N GLU A 212 21.18 15.05 5.27
CA GLU A 212 21.79 16.35 5.53
C GLU A 212 20.79 17.41 6.02
N ALA A 213 19.53 17.36 5.58
CA ALA A 213 18.53 18.39 5.83
C ALA A 213 17.37 17.93 6.74
N ILE A 214 16.91 16.69 6.60
CA ILE A 214 15.70 16.22 7.31
C ILE A 214 16.04 15.52 8.63
N LEU A 215 16.83 14.45 8.57
CA LEU A 215 17.11 13.56 9.70
C LEU A 215 17.67 14.29 10.94
N PRO A 216 18.56 15.30 10.84
CA PRO A 216 19.05 16.04 12.01
C PRO A 216 17.96 16.80 12.78
N ASN A 217 16.82 17.06 12.12
CA ASN A 217 15.71 17.84 12.63
C ASN A 217 14.52 16.98 13.10
N MET A 218 14.54 15.66 12.87
CA MET A 218 13.50 14.72 13.31
C MET A 218 13.48 14.54 14.83
N LYS A 219 12.98 15.55 15.54
CA LYS A 219 12.91 15.62 17.00
C LYS A 219 11.50 15.97 17.46
N GLN A 220 11.20 15.67 18.72
CA GLN A 220 9.88 15.92 19.30
C GLN A 220 9.47 17.38 19.11
N ASN A 221 8.24 17.60 18.66
CA ASN A 221 7.62 18.91 18.48
C ASN A 221 8.31 19.84 17.46
N THR A 222 9.10 19.28 16.55
CA THR A 222 9.66 20.05 15.42
C THR A 222 8.69 20.10 14.25
N ASP A 223 8.78 21.17 13.47
CA ASP A 223 8.11 21.32 12.16
C ASP A 223 9.20 21.54 11.12
N ILE A 224 9.53 20.47 10.41
CA ILE A 224 10.59 20.44 9.41
C ILE A 224 10.04 21.05 8.13
N LYS A 225 10.75 22.04 7.58
CA LYS A 225 10.42 22.58 6.25
C LYS A 225 11.14 21.74 5.20
N SER A 226 10.36 20.97 4.46
CA SER A 226 10.87 20.18 3.35
C SER A 226 10.96 21.03 2.10
N ILE A 227 11.96 20.73 1.27
CA ILE A 227 12.06 21.25 -0.09
C ILE A 227 10.84 20.79 -0.90
N ASP A 228 10.50 21.58 -1.91
CA ASP A 228 9.57 21.13 -2.94
C ASP A 228 10.15 19.90 -3.65
N PHE A 229 9.35 18.85 -3.78
CA PHE A 229 9.83 17.58 -4.33
C PHE A 229 10.27 17.75 -5.80
N GLN A 230 9.62 18.62 -6.57
CA GLN A 230 9.97 18.84 -7.97
C GLN A 230 11.36 19.46 -8.09
N GLU A 231 11.72 20.38 -7.18
CA GLU A 231 13.04 21.00 -7.18
C GLU A 231 14.16 19.98 -6.99
N LEU A 232 14.02 19.05 -6.04
CA LEU A 232 15.04 18.01 -5.81
C LEU A 232 15.07 16.98 -6.94
N ASN A 233 13.90 16.60 -7.46
CA ASN A 233 13.76 15.67 -8.57
C ASN A 233 14.39 16.24 -9.86
N ASP A 234 14.21 17.53 -10.14
CA ASP A 234 14.80 18.21 -11.29
C ASP A 234 16.33 18.23 -11.18
N GLN A 235 16.89 18.47 -9.97
CA GLN A 235 18.33 18.39 -9.75
C GLN A 235 18.87 16.98 -10.03
N ALA A 236 18.17 15.95 -9.55
CA ALA A 236 18.55 14.56 -9.75
C ALA A 236 18.48 14.15 -11.23
N SER A 237 17.41 14.50 -11.93
CA SER A 237 17.26 14.21 -13.37
C SER A 237 18.33 14.94 -14.20
N ASN A 238 18.54 16.23 -13.96
CA ASN A 238 19.61 16.99 -14.63
C ASN A 238 21.00 16.38 -14.38
N TYR A 239 21.25 15.88 -13.17
CA TYR A 239 22.48 15.20 -12.83
C TYR A 239 22.65 13.88 -13.59
N ALA A 240 21.62 13.05 -13.66
CA ALA A 240 21.63 11.82 -14.43
C ALA A 240 21.94 12.08 -15.92
N LEU A 241 21.43 13.18 -16.48
CA LEU A 241 21.63 13.57 -17.88
C LEU A 241 22.90 14.39 -18.15
N SER A 242 23.75 14.61 -17.14
CA SER A 242 24.97 15.42 -17.25
C SER A 242 26.13 14.77 -18.02
N GLY A 243 25.97 13.49 -18.40
CA GLY A 243 27.06 12.66 -18.96
C GLY A 243 27.82 11.84 -17.91
N ILE A 244 27.29 11.74 -16.68
CA ILE A 244 27.80 10.82 -15.67
C ILE A 244 27.75 9.35 -16.15
N SER A 245 28.74 8.55 -15.76
CA SER A 245 28.69 7.10 -16.01
C SER A 245 27.72 6.39 -15.06
N VAL A 246 27.08 5.32 -15.54
CA VAL A 246 26.16 4.50 -14.71
C VAL A 246 26.88 3.93 -13.49
N LYS A 247 28.16 3.53 -13.64
CA LYS A 247 28.95 3.02 -12.52
C LYS A 247 29.12 4.07 -11.42
N SER A 248 29.49 5.30 -11.80
CA SER A 248 29.63 6.40 -10.85
C SER A 248 28.31 6.76 -10.17
N LEU A 249 27.21 6.71 -10.91
CA LEU A 249 25.89 6.99 -10.38
C LEU A 249 25.45 5.94 -9.35
N ILE A 250 25.61 4.65 -9.68
CA ILE A 250 25.33 3.54 -8.75
C ILE A 250 26.23 3.62 -7.51
N ASP A 251 27.53 3.92 -7.68
CA ASP A 251 28.44 4.06 -6.54
C ASP A 251 28.03 5.21 -5.61
N GLN A 252 27.53 6.32 -6.17
CA GLN A 252 27.01 7.43 -5.37
C GLN A 252 25.75 7.05 -4.59
N PHE A 253 24.80 6.35 -5.21
CA PHE A 253 23.63 5.83 -4.52
C PHE A 253 24.02 4.90 -3.36
N VAL A 254 24.92 3.95 -3.61
CA VAL A 254 25.35 3.00 -2.57
C VAL A 254 26.05 3.74 -1.42
N GLU A 255 26.87 4.74 -1.72
CA GLU A 255 27.54 5.55 -0.70
C GLU A 255 26.55 6.43 0.09
N SER A 256 25.60 7.10 -0.57
CA SER A 256 24.58 7.90 0.11
C SER A 256 23.73 7.03 1.04
N ARG A 257 23.28 5.86 0.56
CA ARG A 257 22.49 4.92 1.36
C ARG A 257 23.25 4.41 2.57
N LYS A 258 24.52 4.04 2.40
CA LYS A 258 25.38 3.60 3.52
C LYS A 258 25.52 4.67 4.59
N ARG A 259 25.76 5.92 4.21
CA ARG A 259 25.89 7.04 5.15
C ARG A 259 24.58 7.29 5.90
N LEU A 260 23.44 7.28 5.19
CA LEU A 260 22.13 7.47 5.81
C LEU A 260 21.81 6.31 6.78
N VAL A 261 22.01 5.07 6.36
CA VAL A 261 21.81 3.88 7.21
C VAL A 261 22.73 3.91 8.44
N ALA A 262 23.99 4.31 8.29
CA ALA A 262 24.92 4.44 9.40
C ALA A 262 24.42 5.46 10.43
N GLU A 263 23.91 6.61 9.99
CA GLU A 263 23.34 7.63 10.87
C GLU A 263 22.06 7.14 11.56
N LEU A 264 21.16 6.46 10.83
CA LEU A 264 19.94 5.88 11.41
C LEU A 264 20.25 4.86 12.51
N ARG A 265 21.30 4.04 12.34
CA ARG A 265 21.75 3.07 13.36
C ARG A 265 22.23 3.72 14.66
N THR A 266 22.63 4.99 14.63
CA THR A 266 23.03 5.71 15.84
C THR A 266 21.85 6.13 16.73
N LYS A 267 20.63 6.14 16.17
CA LYS A 267 19.43 6.63 16.88
C LYS A 267 18.94 5.60 17.89
N SER A 268 18.59 6.08 19.08
CA SER A 268 17.88 5.28 20.07
C SER A 268 16.47 4.92 19.58
N ASP A 269 15.85 3.91 20.18
CA ASP A 269 14.45 3.58 19.84
C ASP A 269 13.52 4.75 20.16
N ALA A 270 13.76 5.45 21.28
CA ALA A 270 12.96 6.63 21.64
C ALA A 270 13.04 7.75 20.58
N GLU A 271 14.22 8.01 20.01
CA GLU A 271 14.37 8.96 18.91
C GLU A 271 13.70 8.46 17.62
N PHE A 272 13.75 7.17 17.33
CA PHE A 272 13.23 6.61 16.08
C PHE A 272 11.69 6.72 15.97
N TYR A 273 10.99 6.69 17.10
CA TYR A 273 9.52 6.79 17.15
C TYR A 273 9.00 8.19 17.54
N VAL A 274 9.90 9.17 17.68
CA VAL A 274 9.52 10.54 18.04
C VAL A 274 8.62 11.16 16.96
N GLN A 275 7.59 11.88 17.38
CA GLN A 275 6.67 12.53 16.45
C GLN A 275 7.14 13.95 16.11
N PHE A 276 7.08 14.29 14.82
CA PHE A 276 7.37 15.62 14.29
C PHE A 276 6.32 16.01 13.25
N LYS A 277 6.50 17.18 12.64
CA LYS A 277 5.69 17.65 11.51
C LYS A 277 6.58 17.90 10.31
N ILE A 278 6.00 17.79 9.12
CA ILE A 278 6.60 18.27 7.88
C ILE A 278 5.65 19.30 7.28
N ASN A 279 6.16 20.49 6.98
CA ASN A 279 5.38 21.57 6.36
C ASN A 279 4.07 21.94 7.10
N GLY A 280 4.02 21.71 8.42
CA GLY A 280 2.84 21.95 9.27
C GLY A 280 1.97 20.71 9.51
N ASP A 281 2.12 19.66 8.70
CA ASP A 281 1.32 18.45 8.77
C ASP A 281 1.88 17.47 9.80
N LYS A 282 0.99 16.88 10.60
CA LYS A 282 1.33 15.85 11.60
C LYS A 282 1.25 14.44 11.05
N ILE A 283 0.41 14.25 10.03
CA ILE A 283 0.10 12.97 9.42
C ILE A 283 0.70 13.00 8.03
N ASP A 284 1.40 11.93 7.68
CA ASP A 284 1.86 11.68 6.33
C ASP A 284 0.65 11.41 5.42
N PRO A 285 0.39 12.22 4.38
CA PRO A 285 -0.76 12.03 3.51
C PRO A 285 -0.71 10.70 2.75
N ASP A 286 0.48 10.15 2.51
CA ASP A 286 0.64 8.93 1.73
C ASP A 286 0.35 7.68 2.58
N SER A 287 0.85 7.65 3.82
CA SER A 287 0.68 6.50 4.72
C SER A 287 -0.48 6.62 5.71
N GLY A 288 -1.02 7.83 5.92
CA GLY A 288 -2.01 8.13 6.94
C GLY A 288 -1.47 8.01 8.38
N ALA A 289 -0.17 7.78 8.55
CA ALA A 289 0.47 7.63 9.86
C ALA A 289 1.06 8.96 10.36
N PRO A 290 1.14 9.18 11.68
CA PRO A 290 1.90 10.30 12.22
C PRO A 290 3.35 10.28 11.76
N PHE A 291 3.91 11.45 11.42
CA PHE A 291 5.33 11.55 11.05
C PHE A 291 6.23 11.17 12.21
N SER A 292 7.13 10.21 11.94
CA SER A 292 8.19 9.73 12.81
C SER A 292 9.33 9.20 11.94
N MET A 293 10.53 8.94 12.48
CA MET A 293 11.59 8.33 11.67
C MET A 293 11.15 6.95 11.15
N TYR A 294 10.40 6.19 11.98
CA TYR A 294 9.80 4.92 11.58
C TYR A 294 8.91 5.05 10.34
N SER A 295 7.88 5.90 10.39
CA SER A 295 6.92 6.04 9.27
C SER A 295 7.59 6.65 8.05
N TYR A 296 8.47 7.63 8.23
CA TYR A 296 9.20 8.27 7.16
C TYR A 296 10.13 7.29 6.45
N ILE A 297 10.99 6.55 7.15
CA ILE A 297 11.86 5.55 6.48
C ILE A 297 11.04 4.40 5.89
N SER A 298 9.91 4.02 6.51
CA SER A 298 9.01 3.01 5.95
C SER A 298 8.39 3.44 4.61
N SER A 299 8.02 4.72 4.45
CA SER A 299 7.51 5.22 3.17
C SER A 299 8.60 5.22 2.09
N PHE A 300 9.84 5.53 2.45
CA PHE A 300 11.00 5.38 1.55
C PHE A 300 11.24 3.93 1.13
N ILE A 301 11.09 2.95 2.03
CA ILE A 301 11.19 1.52 1.66
C ILE A 301 10.13 1.15 0.61
N TRP A 302 8.89 1.60 0.81
CA TRP A 302 7.81 1.35 -0.16
C TRP A 302 8.13 2.00 -1.51
N HIS A 303 8.56 3.27 -1.49
CA HIS A 303 8.94 4.05 -2.67
C HIS A 303 10.11 3.41 -3.45
N ASP A 304 11.15 2.97 -2.75
CA ASP A 304 12.28 2.27 -3.35
C ASP A 304 11.84 0.96 -4.03
N ASN A 305 10.93 0.20 -3.40
CA ASN A 305 10.39 -1.03 -3.96
C ASN A 305 9.48 -0.77 -5.18
N HIS A 306 8.73 0.33 -5.18
CA HIS A 306 7.94 0.77 -6.33
C HIS A 306 8.85 1.00 -7.55
N HIS A 307 9.92 1.78 -7.39
CA HIS A 307 10.89 2.03 -8.45
C HIS A 307 11.68 0.79 -8.85
N LYS A 308 12.04 -0.06 -7.88
CA LYS A 308 12.66 -1.36 -8.15
C LYS A 308 11.80 -2.20 -9.10
N LYS A 309 10.49 -2.27 -8.86
CA LYS A 309 9.55 -2.99 -9.74
C LYS A 309 9.55 -2.41 -11.15
N GLN A 310 9.48 -1.08 -11.30
CA GLN A 310 9.54 -0.41 -12.60
C GLN A 310 10.83 -0.74 -13.39
N ILE A 311 11.98 -0.73 -12.71
CA ILE A 311 13.28 -1.05 -13.33
C ILE A 311 13.35 -2.52 -13.72
N ILE A 312 12.86 -3.43 -12.86
CA ILE A 312 12.78 -4.86 -13.16
C ILE A 312 11.92 -5.10 -14.40
N GLU A 313 10.72 -4.50 -14.47
CA GLU A 313 9.81 -4.62 -15.62
C GLU A 313 10.47 -4.10 -16.90
N PHE A 314 11.13 -2.94 -16.83
CA PHE A 314 11.85 -2.36 -17.97
C PHE A 314 12.93 -3.30 -18.51
N PHE A 315 13.82 -3.81 -17.67
CA PHE A 315 14.88 -4.71 -18.13
C PHE A 315 14.33 -6.07 -18.56
N ASN A 316 13.34 -6.63 -17.86
CA ASN A 316 12.74 -7.91 -18.23
C ASN A 316 11.98 -7.86 -19.55
N SER A 317 11.41 -6.70 -19.91
CA SER A 317 10.81 -6.50 -21.24
C SER A 317 11.81 -6.54 -22.39
N LYS A 318 13.11 -6.43 -22.09
CA LYS A 318 14.18 -6.18 -23.07
C LYS A 318 15.13 -7.34 -23.25
N TYR A 319 15.31 -8.16 -22.23
CA TYR A 319 16.22 -9.30 -22.26
C TYR A 319 15.46 -10.62 -22.22
N ALA A 320 16.05 -11.66 -22.82
CA ALA A 320 15.52 -13.02 -22.78
C ALA A 320 15.43 -13.53 -21.32
N GLU A 321 14.60 -14.54 -21.06
CA GLU A 321 14.31 -15.06 -19.71
C GLU A 321 15.58 -15.38 -18.89
N ASP A 322 16.62 -15.90 -19.53
CA ASP A 322 17.91 -16.23 -18.89
C ASP A 322 18.69 -15.01 -18.34
N PHE A 323 18.29 -13.79 -18.74
CA PHE A 323 18.91 -12.52 -18.38
C PHE A 323 17.97 -11.59 -17.58
N GLN A 324 16.82 -12.10 -17.14
CA GLN A 324 15.85 -11.30 -16.38
C GLN A 324 16.34 -10.97 -14.96
N VAL A 325 16.10 -9.74 -14.54
CA VAL A 325 16.28 -9.29 -13.15
C VAL A 325 15.30 -10.05 -12.27
N LYS A 326 15.82 -10.71 -11.22
CA LYS A 326 15.02 -11.39 -10.20
C LYS A 326 14.65 -10.47 -9.04
#